data_AF-A0A6A7K3E7-F1
#
_entry.id   AF-A0A6A7K3E7-F1
#
_cell.length_a   1.000
_cell.length_b   1.000
_cell.length_c   1.000
_cell.angle_alpha   90.00
_cell.angle_beta   90.00
_cell.angle_gamma   90.00
#
_symmetry.space_group_name_H-M   'P 1'
#
loop_
_entity.id
_entity.type
_entity.pdbx_description
1 polymer ?
#
loop_
_entity_poly.entity_id
_entity_poly.type
_entity_poly.pdbx_seq_one_letter_code
_entity_poly.pdbx_strand_id
1 'polypeptide(L)'
;MVWIKELHIIGFKGIENHFDISFSKNKNLIIGINVIGKSTILQAIDLVMQKKGVATFGNGILGYANYVNKTLVEKIKNKFLIEGKDNLGYDELPKIIIAAVLETDNEKDDKLEIFSGINFPKELNWSDTQEKIGLYFEYKFDSDFRDEFEEYLSNYKENETEFDIPFEFYSAEWQTFGGRSYSATKDPMNTILIDNDSFEGNPFNAFSKRLYSSMPLVVQIDSRINFRKYSKKVKLGKKESNKDYRLLIDSNSVNLENIIDVLDQKKGIFVRDLGSGEENLIKTKMSLRSNSKLILIEEPENHLTAENSRKQISLIESNFNEDKSHVKQIILTTHNPEVLTRLDLQNCIWLKNDKNILKAIKINKLDKDTIDFFNRRDDLDFLRILTAKRVIVVEGATEFILMRTLLRSCGYSDDKVNSVEMISMVGRTYNPFFNLGDLSDNKILIFTDNDYLADEEKDPKTDIFNKRIDKINEKNKKSSNVKIFCSQAKKDQWKREWTIEAAIYYKNKKEIESNPDFKKGKIGTHYKKQLENIGSPKKLAYMLNNKKKVVFLEEQFRKGKLQVPGYIRKGFKWLFTNEKS
;
A
#
# COMPACT_ATOMS: atom_id res chain seq x y z
N MET A 1 9.40 25.17 -0.46
CA MET A 1 8.83 24.14 0.43
C MET A 1 9.90 23.10 0.70
N VAL A 2 9.90 22.48 1.88
CA VAL A 2 10.77 21.33 2.21
C VAL A 2 9.91 20.08 2.22
N TRP A 3 10.43 18.95 1.75
CA TRP A 3 9.74 17.64 1.78
C TRP A 3 10.73 16.49 1.95
N ILE A 4 10.25 15.35 2.43
CA ILE A 4 11.00 14.09 2.39
C ILE A 4 10.97 13.60 0.95
N LYS A 5 12.13 13.52 0.30
CA LYS A 5 12.29 12.99 -1.06
C LYS A 5 12.43 11.48 -1.06
N GLU A 6 13.26 10.95 -0.16
CA GLU A 6 13.57 9.52 -0.08
C GLU A 6 13.64 9.08 1.39
N LEU A 7 13.27 7.84 1.64
CA LEU A 7 13.41 7.17 2.92
C LEU A 7 14.07 5.81 2.69
N HIS A 8 15.07 5.53 3.51
CA HIS A 8 15.88 4.31 3.46
C HIS A 8 15.76 3.61 4.80
N ILE A 9 15.50 2.30 4.77
CA ILE A 9 15.26 1.50 5.98
C ILE A 9 16.07 0.21 5.90
N ILE A 10 16.75 -0.15 7.00
CA ILE A 10 17.43 -1.43 7.19
C ILE A 10 17.07 -1.96 8.58
N GLY A 11 16.73 -3.25 8.67
CA GLY A 11 16.57 -3.97 9.94
C GLY A 11 15.41 -3.55 10.84
N PHE A 12 14.42 -2.81 10.32
CA PHE A 12 13.29 -2.29 11.09
C PHE A 12 12.00 -3.11 10.90
N LYS A 13 11.49 -3.71 11.98
CA LYS A 13 10.25 -4.52 12.01
C LYS A 13 10.24 -5.58 10.91
N GLY A 14 9.32 -5.51 9.94
CA GLY A 14 9.23 -6.45 8.83
C GLY A 14 10.26 -6.24 7.73
N ILE A 15 11.05 -5.17 7.78
CA ILE A 15 12.05 -4.81 6.79
C ILE A 15 13.41 -5.33 7.26
N GLU A 16 13.83 -6.46 6.70
CA GLU A 16 15.11 -7.09 7.01
C GLU A 16 16.27 -6.39 6.28
N ASN A 17 16.16 -6.33 4.94
CA ASN A 17 17.20 -5.82 4.04
C ASN A 17 16.95 -4.35 3.69
N HIS A 18 17.89 -3.74 2.97
CA HIS A 18 17.78 -2.38 2.46
C HIS A 18 16.48 -2.17 1.66
N PHE A 19 15.68 -1.22 2.11
CA PHE A 19 14.43 -0.81 1.48
C PHE A 19 14.44 0.69 1.18
N ASP A 20 14.12 1.02 -0.06
CA ASP A 20 14.06 2.39 -0.57
C ASP A 20 12.64 2.75 -0.98
N ILE A 21 12.20 3.92 -0.56
CA ILE A 21 10.97 4.54 -1.04
C ILE A 21 11.20 6.02 -1.34
N SER A 22 10.77 6.46 -2.53
CA SER A 22 10.79 7.86 -2.91
C SER A 22 9.39 8.46 -2.86
N PHE A 23 9.31 9.72 -2.49
CA PHE A 23 8.08 10.49 -2.38
C PHE A 23 8.10 11.65 -3.38
N SER A 24 6.92 12.20 -3.59
CA SER A 24 6.67 13.43 -4.32
C SER A 24 6.45 14.56 -3.31
N LYS A 25 6.64 15.79 -3.76
CA LYS A 25 6.56 17.01 -2.93
C LYS A 25 5.22 17.17 -2.20
N ASN A 26 4.12 16.80 -2.84
CA ASN A 26 2.76 17.04 -2.32
C ASN A 26 2.08 15.74 -1.85
N LYS A 27 1.39 15.04 -2.75
CA LYS A 27 0.57 13.87 -2.44
C LYS A 27 1.37 12.58 -2.58
N ASN A 28 1.25 11.69 -1.61
CA ASN A 28 1.82 10.36 -1.66
C ASN A 28 0.85 9.35 -1.05
N LEU A 29 0.37 8.41 -1.87
CA LEU A 29 -0.57 7.37 -1.46
C LEU A 29 0.15 6.02 -1.43
N ILE A 30 0.47 5.53 -0.25
CA ILE A 30 1.07 4.21 -0.09
C ILE A 30 -0.03 3.15 -0.12
N ILE A 31 0.06 2.26 -1.10
CA ILE A 31 -0.87 1.14 -1.30
C ILE A 31 -0.13 -0.19 -1.28
N GLY A 32 -0.80 -1.25 -0.85
CA GLY A 32 -0.16 -2.54 -0.59
C GLY A 32 -1.16 -3.53 -0.02
N ILE A 33 -0.90 -4.83 -0.16
CA ILE A 33 -1.66 -5.86 0.57
C ILE A 33 -1.58 -5.61 2.09
N ASN A 34 -2.50 -6.20 2.84
CA ASN A 34 -2.47 -6.11 4.30
C ASN A 34 -1.17 -6.72 4.85
N VAL A 35 -0.65 -6.14 5.93
CA VAL A 35 0.57 -6.61 6.63
C VAL A 35 1.87 -6.46 5.82
N ILE A 36 1.87 -5.79 4.67
CA ILE A 36 3.10 -5.58 3.86
C ILE A 36 4.11 -4.58 4.44
N GLY A 37 3.71 -3.81 5.48
CA GLY A 37 4.56 -2.78 6.09
C GLY A 37 4.19 -1.34 5.77
N LYS A 38 2.96 -1.05 5.31
CA LYS A 38 2.45 0.32 5.08
C LYS A 38 2.64 1.22 6.31
N SER A 39 2.15 0.77 7.46
CA SER A 39 2.27 1.45 8.76
C SER A 39 3.73 1.56 9.22
N THR A 40 4.55 0.55 8.92
CA THR A 40 5.99 0.54 9.24
C THR A 40 6.72 1.71 8.59
N ILE A 41 6.35 2.10 7.36
CA ILE A 41 6.93 3.26 6.68
C ILE A 41 6.57 4.56 7.41
N LEU A 42 5.29 4.76 7.78
CA LEU A 42 4.87 5.95 8.52
C LEU A 42 5.56 6.02 9.90
N GLN A 43 5.69 4.88 10.58
CA GLN A 43 6.37 4.77 11.87
C GLN A 43 7.87 5.02 11.77
N ALA A 44 8.53 4.60 10.68
CA ALA A 44 9.93 4.89 10.42
C ALA A 44 10.16 6.40 10.23
N ILE A 45 9.27 7.06 9.49
CA ILE A 45 9.31 8.52 9.31
C ILE A 45 9.08 9.23 10.65
N ASP A 46 8.07 8.84 11.43
CA ASP A 46 7.80 9.44 12.75
C ASP A 46 9.02 9.27 13.69
N LEU A 47 9.65 8.08 13.69
CA LEU A 47 10.81 7.78 14.51
C LEU A 47 12.02 8.64 14.17
N VAL A 48 12.36 8.79 12.89
CA VAL A 48 13.53 9.59 12.47
C VAL A 48 13.26 11.09 12.66
N MET A 49 12.04 11.56 12.37
CA MET A 49 11.70 13.00 12.41
C MET A 49 11.40 13.50 13.83
N GLN A 50 10.62 12.77 14.63
CA GLN A 50 10.12 13.27 15.92
C GLN A 50 10.83 12.64 17.12
N LYS A 51 11.78 11.72 16.91
CA LYS A 51 12.30 10.81 17.95
C LYS A 51 11.19 10.11 18.74
N LYS A 52 9.99 10.08 18.16
CA LYS A 52 8.77 9.55 18.75
C LYS A 52 8.27 8.52 17.76
N GLY A 53 8.05 7.34 18.30
CA GLY A 53 7.71 6.15 17.54
C GLY A 53 7.41 5.07 18.57
N VAL A 54 6.69 4.05 18.10
CA VAL A 54 6.18 2.88 18.81
C VAL A 54 6.46 2.90 20.32
N ALA A 55 5.45 3.39 21.05
CA ALA A 55 5.26 3.24 22.47
C ALA A 55 6.55 3.18 23.32
N THR A 56 7.14 4.34 23.62
CA THR A 56 8.12 4.47 24.70
C THR A 56 7.42 4.25 26.04
N PHE A 57 7.08 2.99 26.36
CA PHE A 57 6.69 2.57 27.69
C PHE A 57 7.95 2.08 28.42
N GLY A 58 8.36 2.83 29.43
CA GLY A 58 9.11 2.32 30.59
C GLY A 58 10.60 2.00 30.43
N ASN A 59 11.04 1.43 29.30
CA ASN A 59 12.33 0.73 29.24
C ASN A 59 13.50 1.52 28.62
N GLY A 60 13.34 2.83 28.37
CA GLY A 60 14.41 3.65 27.79
C GLY A 60 14.87 3.17 26.42
N ILE A 61 16.19 3.09 26.21
CA ILE A 61 16.83 2.70 24.94
C ILE A 61 16.51 1.24 24.57
N LEU A 62 16.37 0.34 25.54
CA LEU A 62 16.04 -1.08 25.31
C LEU A 62 14.70 -1.28 24.60
N GLY A 63 13.80 -0.30 24.66
CA GLY A 63 12.52 -0.37 23.93
C GLY A 63 12.70 -0.52 22.41
N TYR A 64 13.81 -0.05 21.85
CA TYR A 64 14.07 -0.14 20.41
C TYR A 64 14.43 -1.56 19.95
N ALA A 65 14.90 -2.43 20.85
CA ALA A 65 15.14 -3.85 20.56
C ALA A 65 13.88 -4.55 20.02
N ASN A 66 12.70 -4.15 20.49
CA ASN A 66 11.42 -4.68 20.00
C ASN A 66 11.13 -4.39 18.52
N TYR A 67 11.87 -3.44 17.91
CA TYR A 67 11.72 -3.07 16.51
C TYR A 67 12.83 -3.58 15.63
N VAL A 68 13.83 -4.25 16.20
CA VAL A 68 14.83 -4.96 15.40
C VAL A 68 14.13 -6.08 14.66
N ASN A 69 14.46 -6.24 13.37
CA ASN A 69 13.88 -7.30 12.55
C ASN A 69 14.17 -8.68 13.16
N LYS A 70 13.11 -9.44 13.44
CA LYS A 70 13.22 -10.76 14.10
C LYS A 70 14.04 -11.76 13.27
N THR A 71 13.94 -11.71 11.94
CA THR A 71 14.72 -12.60 11.08
C THR A 71 16.22 -12.32 11.19
N LEU A 72 16.64 -11.06 11.33
CA LEU A 72 18.04 -10.71 11.58
C LEU A 72 18.53 -11.26 12.91
N VAL A 73 17.73 -11.11 13.98
CA VAL A 73 18.04 -11.66 15.31
C VAL A 73 18.24 -13.18 15.22
N GLU A 74 17.29 -13.89 14.62
CA GLU A 74 17.36 -15.35 14.46
C GLU A 74 18.55 -15.79 13.59
N LYS A 75 18.88 -15.06 12.53
CA LYS A 75 20.06 -15.37 11.70
C LYS A 75 21.35 -15.30 12.51
N ILE A 76 21.48 -14.28 13.36
CA ILE A 76 22.69 -14.07 14.16
C ILE A 76 22.77 -15.08 15.31
N LYS A 77 21.64 -15.39 15.95
CA LYS A 77 21.57 -16.48 16.94
C LYS A 77 21.98 -17.81 16.33
N ASN A 78 21.42 -18.17 15.18
CA ASN A 78 21.77 -19.41 14.50
C ASN A 78 23.24 -19.43 14.06
N LYS A 79 23.78 -18.30 13.58
CA LYS A 79 25.20 -18.16 13.25
C LYS A 79 26.07 -18.48 14.48
N PHE A 80 25.78 -17.87 15.63
CA PHE A 80 26.51 -18.15 16.87
C PHE A 80 26.46 -19.63 17.26
N LEU A 81 25.28 -20.25 17.21
CA LEU A 81 25.09 -21.66 17.58
C LEU A 81 25.81 -22.63 16.63
N ILE A 82 26.00 -22.27 15.36
CA ILE A 82 26.63 -23.14 14.35
C ILE A 82 28.15 -22.90 14.27
N GLU A 83 28.58 -21.64 14.27
CA GLU A 83 29.96 -21.24 14.03
C GLU A 83 30.76 -20.99 15.32
N GLY A 84 30.08 -20.89 16.46
CA GLY A 84 30.69 -20.68 17.78
C GLY A 84 31.05 -19.22 18.06
N LYS A 85 31.44 -18.96 19.33
CA LYS A 85 31.69 -17.61 19.85
C LYS A 85 32.80 -16.83 19.14
N ASP A 86 33.83 -17.52 18.63
CA ASP A 86 35.01 -16.88 18.02
C ASP A 86 34.72 -16.30 16.63
N ASN A 87 33.56 -16.62 16.03
CA ASN A 87 33.17 -16.21 14.67
C ASN A 87 32.05 -15.15 14.64
N LEU A 88 31.69 -14.57 15.80
CA LEU A 88 30.71 -13.50 15.91
C LEU A 88 31.36 -12.17 16.27
N GLY A 89 31.52 -11.28 15.30
CA GLY A 89 31.97 -9.90 15.54
C GLY A 89 30.83 -8.98 15.98
N TYR A 90 31.15 -7.94 16.76
CA TYR A 90 30.17 -6.93 17.19
C TYR A 90 29.57 -6.15 16.01
N ASP A 91 30.32 -5.94 14.92
CA ASP A 91 29.85 -5.26 13.69
C ASP A 91 28.75 -6.05 12.94
N GLU A 92 28.63 -7.35 13.23
CA GLU A 92 27.63 -8.24 12.63
C GLU A 92 26.32 -8.27 13.41
N LEU A 93 26.31 -7.74 14.63
CA LEU A 93 25.11 -7.68 15.46
C LEU A 93 24.00 -6.88 14.76
N PRO A 94 22.73 -7.23 14.98
CA PRO A 94 21.64 -6.63 14.22
C PRO A 94 21.53 -5.15 14.55
N LYS A 95 21.11 -4.35 13.57
CA LYS A 95 20.95 -2.90 13.72
C LYS A 95 19.71 -2.40 13.00
N ILE A 96 19.21 -1.25 13.43
CA ILE A 96 18.17 -0.50 12.74
C ILE A 96 18.81 0.74 12.16
N ILE A 97 18.62 0.98 10.86
CA ILE A 97 18.98 2.24 10.22
C ILE A 97 17.76 2.78 9.51
N ILE A 98 17.43 4.05 9.77
CA ILE A 98 16.37 4.77 9.08
C ILE A 98 16.91 6.14 8.67
N ALA A 99 17.06 6.39 7.38
CA ALA A 99 17.55 7.66 6.85
C ALA A 99 16.49 8.36 6.00
N ALA A 100 16.27 9.65 6.26
CA ALA A 100 15.35 10.50 5.51
C ALA A 100 16.15 11.56 4.73
N VAL A 101 16.05 11.52 3.41
CA VAL A 101 16.61 12.53 2.51
C VAL A 101 15.56 13.60 2.26
N LEU A 102 15.93 14.85 2.51
CA LEU A 102 15.08 16.03 2.33
C LEU A 102 15.43 16.74 1.03
N GLU A 103 14.43 17.39 0.44
CA GLU A 103 14.59 18.27 -0.72
C GLU A 103 13.84 19.58 -0.45
N THR A 104 14.32 20.68 -1.03
CA THR A 104 13.78 22.02 -0.81
C THR A 104 13.73 22.81 -2.11
N ASP A 105 12.70 23.64 -2.28
CA ASP A 105 12.68 24.64 -3.37
C ASP A 105 13.54 25.88 -3.04
N ASN A 106 13.89 26.07 -1.76
CA ASN A 106 14.64 27.21 -1.30
C ASN A 106 15.97 26.72 -0.71
N GLU A 107 17.00 26.75 -1.55
CA GLU A 107 18.36 26.34 -1.20
C GLU A 107 19.01 27.25 -0.14
N LYS A 108 18.43 28.43 0.13
CA LYS A 108 18.92 29.41 1.13
C LYS A 108 18.16 29.36 2.46
N ASP A 109 17.47 28.26 2.79
CA ASP A 109 16.85 28.14 4.10
C ASP A 109 17.93 27.80 5.15
N ASP A 110 18.39 28.81 5.90
CA ASP A 110 19.42 28.68 6.95
C ASP A 110 19.10 27.56 7.97
N LYS A 111 17.82 27.18 8.13
CA LYS A 111 17.42 26.09 9.02
C LYS A 111 17.84 24.71 8.51
N LEU A 112 18.10 24.57 7.21
CA LEU A 112 18.52 23.32 6.58
C LEU A 112 20.03 23.13 6.54
N GLU A 113 20.82 24.17 6.84
CA GLU A 113 22.30 24.10 6.79
C GLU A 113 22.83 22.96 7.67
N ILE A 114 22.27 22.79 8.87
CA ILE A 114 22.68 21.72 9.79
C ILE A 114 22.37 20.32 9.27
N PHE A 115 21.48 20.19 8.28
CA PHE A 115 21.06 18.95 7.65
C PHE A 115 21.84 18.62 6.39
N SER A 116 22.61 19.57 5.83
CA SER A 116 23.39 19.35 4.62
C SER A 116 24.77 18.79 4.94
N GLY A 117 25.17 17.72 4.27
CA GLY A 117 26.53 17.18 4.36
C GLY A 117 26.65 15.75 3.83
N ILE A 118 27.71 15.07 4.26
CA ILE A 118 28.10 13.72 3.82
C ILE A 118 28.13 12.70 4.96
N ASN A 119 27.63 13.05 6.15
CA ASN A 119 27.65 12.18 7.33
C ASN A 119 26.40 11.30 7.35
N PHE A 120 26.45 10.16 6.67
CA PHE A 120 25.36 9.18 6.64
C PHE A 120 25.89 7.76 6.90
N PRO A 121 25.03 6.81 7.30
CA PRO A 121 25.43 5.42 7.56
C PRO A 121 26.08 4.76 6.34
N LYS A 122 27.19 4.04 6.55
CA LYS A 122 27.97 3.40 5.47
C LYS A 122 27.17 2.32 4.75
N GLU A 123 26.23 1.70 5.45
CA GLU A 123 25.34 0.63 4.98
C GLU A 123 24.44 1.08 3.83
N LEU A 124 24.22 2.39 3.66
CA LEU A 124 23.45 2.95 2.56
C LEU A 124 24.25 2.97 1.24
N ASN A 125 25.56 2.72 1.27
CA ASN A 125 26.46 2.69 0.11
C ASN A 125 26.37 3.96 -0.76
N TRP A 126 26.16 5.12 -0.14
CA TRP A 126 26.20 6.40 -0.84
C TRP A 126 27.64 6.88 -1.01
N SER A 127 27.87 7.68 -2.07
CA SER A 127 29.20 8.27 -2.30
C SER A 127 29.48 9.37 -1.28
N ASP A 128 30.61 9.29 -0.59
CA ASP A 128 31.11 10.31 0.35
C ASP A 128 31.39 11.67 -0.32
N THR A 129 31.31 11.74 -1.65
CA THR A 129 31.46 12.99 -2.42
C THR A 129 30.14 13.70 -2.70
N GLN A 130 29.00 13.06 -2.43
CA GLN A 130 27.69 13.61 -2.75
C GLN A 130 27.04 14.18 -1.49
N GLU A 131 27.04 15.50 -1.37
CA GLU A 131 26.25 16.17 -0.33
C GLU A 131 24.76 15.88 -0.49
N LYS A 132 24.12 15.57 0.65
CA LYS A 132 22.69 15.36 0.76
C LYS A 132 22.17 16.18 1.94
N ILE A 133 20.90 16.57 1.87
CA ILE A 133 20.20 17.23 2.98
C ILE A 133 19.35 16.16 3.66
N GLY A 134 19.52 15.96 4.96
CA GLY A 134 18.72 14.98 5.68
C GLY A 134 19.24 14.63 7.07
N LEU A 135 18.71 13.52 7.57
CA LEU A 135 18.98 13.00 8.89
C LEU A 135 18.74 11.49 8.92
N TYR A 136 19.29 10.84 9.93
CA TYR A 136 19.09 9.42 10.15
C TYR A 136 18.96 9.08 11.63
N PHE A 137 18.35 7.92 11.88
CA PHE A 137 18.26 7.23 13.14
C PHE A 137 19.04 5.91 13.03
N GLU A 138 19.80 5.60 14.06
CA GLU A 138 20.51 4.33 14.17
C GLU A 138 20.30 3.73 15.56
N TYR A 139 20.00 2.43 15.60
CA TYR A 139 20.04 1.61 16.81
C TYR A 139 21.00 0.46 16.57
N LYS A 140 22.17 0.51 17.22
CA LYS A 140 23.29 -0.42 16.97
C LYS A 140 24.04 -0.71 18.27
N PHE A 141 24.88 -1.73 18.22
CA PHE A 141 25.87 -1.99 19.26
C PHE A 141 26.75 -0.75 19.45
N ASP A 142 26.94 -0.37 20.71
CA ASP A 142 27.76 0.75 21.13
C ASP A 142 29.20 0.25 21.32
N SER A 143 30.12 0.80 20.53
CA SER A 143 31.52 0.37 20.50
C SER A 143 32.24 0.55 21.84
N ASP A 144 31.71 1.38 22.73
CA ASP A 144 32.27 1.58 24.06
C ASP A 144 32.15 0.32 24.94
N PHE A 145 31.26 -0.63 24.61
CA PHE A 145 31.08 -1.91 25.32
C PHE A 145 31.80 -3.10 24.67
N ARG A 146 32.79 -2.83 23.80
CA ARG A 146 33.46 -3.90 23.06
C ARG A 146 34.11 -4.93 23.97
N ASP A 147 34.85 -4.47 24.98
CA ASP A 147 35.59 -5.34 25.89
C ASP A 147 34.62 -6.19 26.74
N GLU A 148 33.53 -5.58 27.21
CA GLU A 148 32.45 -6.25 27.94
C GLU A 148 31.71 -7.28 27.08
N PHE A 149 31.56 -7.02 25.77
CA PHE A 149 30.97 -7.97 24.84
C PHE A 149 31.88 -9.17 24.60
N GLU A 150 33.19 -8.96 24.45
CA GLU A 150 34.17 -10.05 24.34
C GLU A 150 34.17 -10.91 25.63
N GLU A 151 34.09 -10.29 26.81
CA GLU A 151 33.92 -10.99 28.09
C GLU A 151 32.59 -11.76 28.14
N TYR A 152 31.48 -11.14 27.72
CA TYR A 152 30.16 -11.78 27.63
C TYR A 152 30.19 -13.04 26.75
N LEU A 153 30.82 -12.97 25.58
CA LEU A 153 31.00 -14.13 24.69
C LEU A 153 31.90 -15.20 25.32
N SER A 154 32.93 -14.81 26.06
CA SER A 154 33.86 -15.74 26.70
C SER A 154 33.19 -16.69 27.70
N ASN A 155 32.10 -16.24 28.34
CA ASN A 155 31.30 -17.00 29.32
C ASN A 155 30.52 -18.18 28.69
N TYR A 156 30.34 -18.19 27.38
CA TYR A 156 29.67 -19.28 26.67
C TYR A 156 30.60 -20.48 26.44
N LYS A 157 30.04 -21.69 26.56
CA LYS A 157 30.76 -22.95 26.31
C LYS A 157 30.75 -23.26 24.81
N GLU A 158 31.68 -24.10 24.35
CA GLU A 158 31.77 -24.51 22.94
C GLU A 158 30.50 -25.21 22.41
N ASN A 159 29.73 -25.87 23.28
CA ASN A 159 28.51 -26.61 22.93
C ASN A 159 27.24 -25.91 23.43
N GLU A 160 27.20 -24.58 23.44
CA GLU A 160 26.03 -23.85 23.88
C GLU A 160 24.80 -24.13 22.99
N THR A 161 23.63 -24.24 23.60
CA THR A 161 22.36 -24.47 22.89
C THR A 161 21.51 -23.22 22.75
N GLU A 162 21.86 -22.13 23.43
CA GLU A 162 21.09 -20.89 23.45
C GLU A 162 22.02 -19.68 23.39
N PHE A 163 21.55 -18.62 22.73
CA PHE A 163 22.24 -17.33 22.66
C PHE A 163 21.20 -16.22 22.56
N ASP A 164 21.43 -15.17 23.35
CA ASP A 164 20.64 -13.95 23.31
C ASP A 164 21.52 -12.76 22.92
N ILE A 165 20.90 -11.81 22.21
CA ILE A 165 21.58 -10.60 21.77
C ILE A 165 21.56 -9.61 22.94
N PRO A 166 22.73 -9.13 23.41
CA PRO A 166 22.81 -8.23 24.55
C PRO A 166 22.45 -6.80 24.13
N PHE A 167 21.15 -6.52 24.03
CA PHE A 167 20.64 -5.19 23.67
C PHE A 167 20.95 -4.13 24.75
N GLU A 168 21.43 -4.54 25.91
CA GLU A 168 21.99 -3.67 26.96
C GLU A 168 23.22 -2.90 26.48
N PHE A 169 23.99 -3.45 25.53
CA PHE A 169 25.17 -2.83 24.94
C PHE A 169 24.84 -1.97 23.71
N TYR A 170 23.57 -1.63 23.48
CA TYR A 170 23.16 -0.86 22.33
C TYR A 170 22.89 0.61 22.66
N SER A 171 23.17 1.48 21.70
CA SER A 171 22.83 2.89 21.72
C SER A 171 21.83 3.26 20.63
N ALA A 172 21.06 4.32 20.89
CA ALA A 172 20.09 4.88 19.96
C ALA A 172 20.49 6.32 19.63
N GLU A 173 20.85 6.57 18.38
CA GLU A 173 21.38 7.86 17.93
C GLU A 173 20.54 8.47 16.82
N TRP A 174 20.48 9.80 16.81
CA TRP A 174 19.93 10.56 15.70
C TRP A 174 20.92 11.64 15.31
N GLN A 175 21.30 11.65 14.05
CA GLN A 175 22.25 12.62 13.52
C GLN A 175 21.73 13.21 12.21
N THR A 176 22.12 14.45 11.95
CA THR A 176 21.90 15.10 10.66
C THR A 176 23.03 14.75 9.69
N PHE A 177 22.81 14.85 8.37
CA PHE A 177 23.90 14.62 7.41
C PHE A 177 25.03 15.66 7.50
N GLY A 178 24.77 16.80 8.14
CA GLY A 178 25.79 17.77 8.55
C GLY A 178 26.63 17.36 9.76
N GLY A 179 26.45 16.15 10.31
CA GLY A 179 27.27 15.60 11.39
C GLY A 179 26.91 16.14 12.78
N ARG A 180 25.68 16.64 12.98
CA ARG A 180 25.23 17.18 14.27
C ARG A 180 24.21 16.26 14.91
N SER A 181 24.25 16.16 16.24
CA SER A 181 23.19 15.47 17.00
C SER A 181 21.83 16.16 16.79
N TYR A 182 20.82 15.36 16.47
CA TYR A 182 19.48 15.81 16.16
C TYR A 182 18.57 15.80 17.40
N SER A 183 17.58 16.69 17.45
CA SER A 183 16.51 16.68 18.47
C SER A 183 15.17 17.03 17.81
N ALA A 184 14.06 16.43 18.29
CA ALA A 184 12.74 16.62 17.69
C ALA A 184 12.26 18.09 17.62
N THR A 185 12.76 18.94 18.53
CA THR A 185 12.53 20.39 18.51
C THR A 185 13.14 21.11 17.31
N LYS A 186 14.06 20.46 16.59
CA LYS A 186 14.70 20.95 15.37
C LYS A 186 14.07 20.37 14.11
N ASP A 187 12.93 19.67 14.20
CA ASP A 187 12.24 19.13 13.02
C ASP A 187 11.95 20.26 12.00
N PRO A 188 12.56 20.22 10.80
CA PRO A 188 12.39 21.30 9.81
C PRO A 188 10.98 21.33 9.20
N MET A 189 10.22 20.25 9.37
CA MET A 189 8.89 20.03 8.81
C MET A 189 7.77 20.05 9.86
N ASN A 190 8.06 20.07 11.17
CA ASN A 190 7.06 20.00 12.24
C ASN A 190 6.05 18.86 12.03
N THR A 191 6.56 17.63 11.87
CA THR A 191 5.82 16.44 11.46
C THR A 191 4.66 16.10 12.40
N ILE A 192 3.50 15.73 11.84
CA ILE A 192 2.35 15.21 12.58
C ILE A 192 1.94 13.86 12.00
N LEU A 193 1.93 12.82 12.83
CA LEU A 193 1.29 11.54 12.53
C LEU A 193 -0.13 11.48 13.11
N ILE A 194 -1.09 11.14 12.25
CA ILE A 194 -2.45 10.79 12.60
C ILE A 194 -2.56 9.26 12.54
N ASP A 195 -2.52 8.66 13.71
CA ASP A 195 -2.73 7.22 13.88
C ASP A 195 -4.21 6.98 14.22
N ASN A 196 -4.86 6.14 13.42
CA ASN A 196 -6.28 5.80 13.51
C ASN A 196 -6.51 4.41 14.10
N ASP A 197 -5.45 3.61 14.28
CA ASP A 197 -5.56 2.31 14.92
C ASP A 197 -5.52 2.50 16.44
N SER A 198 -6.62 2.11 17.06
CA SER A 198 -6.87 2.28 18.48
C SER A 198 -6.21 1.16 19.28
N PHE A 199 -4.93 1.29 19.67
CA PHE A 199 -4.34 0.35 20.63
C PHE A 199 -3.41 0.99 21.68
N GLU A 200 -3.79 0.72 22.94
CA GLU A 200 -3.04 0.74 24.21
C GLU A 200 -2.07 1.91 24.50
N GLY A 201 -2.60 2.84 25.31
CA GLY A 201 -1.98 4.10 25.72
C GLY A 201 -3.04 5.19 25.65
N ASN A 202 -2.82 6.37 26.23
CA ASN A 202 -3.74 7.50 26.06
C ASN A 202 -3.42 8.19 24.71
N PRO A 203 -3.99 7.75 23.57
CA PRO A 203 -3.51 8.10 22.22
C PRO A 203 -3.83 9.56 21.90
N PHE A 204 -4.83 10.11 22.58
CA PHE A 204 -5.21 11.51 22.54
C PHE A 204 -4.16 12.43 23.08
N ASN A 205 -3.51 12.03 24.17
CA ASN A 205 -2.38 12.76 24.70
C ASN A 205 -1.25 12.81 23.64
N ALA A 206 -1.06 11.76 22.83
CA ALA A 206 -0.07 11.78 21.76
C ALA A 206 -0.42 12.78 20.64
N PHE A 207 -1.68 12.80 20.18
CA PHE A 207 -2.13 13.75 19.15
C PHE A 207 -2.08 15.21 19.64
N SER A 208 -2.63 15.50 20.82
CA SER A 208 -2.63 16.87 21.38
C SER A 208 -1.22 17.39 21.61
N LYS A 209 -0.31 16.53 22.10
CA LYS A 209 1.13 16.83 22.21
C LYS A 209 1.79 17.11 20.87
N ARG A 210 1.50 16.33 19.83
CA ARG A 210 2.02 16.55 18.46
C ARG A 210 1.55 17.91 17.93
N LEU A 211 0.27 18.20 18.08
CA LEU A 211 -0.29 19.49 17.67
C LEU A 211 0.37 20.66 18.41
N TYR A 212 0.54 20.55 19.73
CA TYR A 212 1.27 21.54 20.52
C TYR A 212 2.74 21.68 20.09
N SER A 213 3.41 20.56 19.83
CA SER A 213 4.81 20.53 19.38
C SER A 213 5.00 21.18 17.99
N SER A 214 3.95 21.20 17.16
CA SER A 214 3.95 21.88 15.86
C SER A 214 3.86 23.42 15.95
N MET A 215 3.57 23.97 17.14
CA MET A 215 3.51 25.43 17.35
C MET A 215 4.91 26.05 17.34
N PRO A 216 5.05 27.37 17.11
CA PRO A 216 6.35 28.03 17.21
C PRO A 216 7.00 27.83 18.58
N LEU A 217 8.30 27.55 18.61
CA LEU A 217 9.04 27.20 19.84
C LEU A 217 8.87 28.24 20.97
N VAL A 218 8.89 29.54 20.63
CA VAL A 218 8.71 30.63 21.61
C VAL A 218 7.34 30.56 22.29
N VAL A 219 6.28 30.23 21.55
CA VAL A 219 4.91 30.08 22.09
C VAL A 219 4.84 28.88 23.04
N GLN A 220 5.53 27.79 22.71
CA GLN A 220 5.62 26.62 23.59
C GLN A 220 6.36 26.98 24.90
N ILE A 221 7.51 27.63 24.80
CA ILE A 221 8.30 28.06 25.96
C ILE A 221 7.50 29.00 26.86
N ASP A 222 6.83 30.01 26.29
CA ASP A 222 5.99 30.94 27.05
C ASP A 222 4.87 30.21 27.79
N SER A 223 4.17 29.28 27.12
CA SER A 223 3.13 28.44 27.74
C SER A 223 3.66 27.64 28.92
N ARG A 224 4.85 27.01 28.78
CA ARG A 224 5.50 26.25 29.86
C ARG A 224 5.89 27.15 31.04
N ILE A 225 6.48 28.32 30.78
CA ILE A 225 6.88 29.28 31.81
C ILE A 225 5.65 29.78 32.56
N ASN A 226 4.59 30.15 31.84
CA ASN A 226 3.34 30.61 32.43
C ASN A 226 2.72 29.52 33.31
N PHE A 227 2.64 28.28 32.81
CA PHE A 227 2.13 27.17 33.61
C PHE A 227 2.96 26.89 34.88
N ARG A 228 4.30 26.93 34.79
CA ARG A 228 5.19 26.85 35.97
C ARG A 228 4.93 27.98 36.96
N LYS A 229 4.72 29.21 36.48
CA LYS A 229 4.43 30.37 37.33
C LYS A 229 3.11 30.23 38.07
N TYR A 230 2.06 29.71 37.43
CA TYR A 230 0.75 29.51 38.05
C TYR A 230 0.68 28.28 38.95
N SER A 231 1.36 27.18 38.60
CA SER A 231 1.42 25.97 39.46
C SER A 231 2.05 26.25 40.82
N LYS A 232 3.06 27.15 40.90
CA LYS A 232 3.62 27.64 42.18
C LYS A 232 2.60 28.30 43.10
N LYS A 233 1.48 28.80 42.56
CA LYS A 233 0.42 29.48 43.34
C LYS A 233 -0.61 28.51 43.93
N VAL A 234 -0.60 27.25 43.51
CA VAL A 234 -1.55 26.24 43.98
C VAL A 234 -1.21 25.85 45.42
N LYS A 235 -2.19 25.98 46.32
CA LYS A 235 -2.05 25.60 47.74
C LYS A 235 -2.59 24.20 47.93
N LEU A 236 -1.72 23.27 48.36
CA LEU A 236 -2.13 21.94 48.79
C LEU A 236 -2.80 22.00 50.18
N GLY A 237 -3.79 21.15 50.43
CA GLY A 237 -4.50 21.11 51.71
C GLY A 237 -3.58 20.81 52.89
N LYS A 238 -3.91 21.31 54.08
CA LYS A 238 -3.16 21.00 55.31
C LYS A 238 -3.57 19.63 55.83
N LYS A 239 -2.74 18.61 55.64
CA LYS A 239 -2.78 17.38 56.45
C LYS A 239 -1.43 17.22 57.15
N GLU A 240 -1.50 17.38 58.46
CA GLU A 240 -0.45 17.21 59.48
C GLU A 240 0.74 18.18 59.47
N SER A 241 1.02 18.69 60.67
CA SER A 241 2.05 19.67 60.98
C SER A 241 3.29 18.99 61.50
N ASN A 242 4.15 18.53 60.60
CA ASN A 242 5.56 18.33 60.93
C ASN A 242 6.30 19.65 60.64
N LYS A 243 7.12 20.15 61.58
CA LYS A 243 7.80 21.45 61.41
C LYS A 243 8.93 21.39 60.38
N ASP A 244 9.50 20.22 60.16
CA ASP A 244 10.68 20.04 59.31
C ASP A 244 10.34 19.70 57.84
N TYR A 245 9.10 19.27 57.57
CA TYR A 245 8.68 18.82 56.24
C TYR A 245 7.38 19.49 55.81
N ARG A 246 7.39 20.08 54.60
CA ARG A 246 6.20 20.71 54.01
C ARG A 246 5.90 20.08 52.64
N LEU A 247 4.66 19.65 52.47
CA LEU A 247 4.16 19.23 51.16
C LEU A 247 3.98 20.45 50.24
N LEU A 248 4.65 20.44 49.09
CA LEU A 248 4.63 21.50 48.08
C LEU A 248 4.51 20.88 46.68
N ILE A 249 4.05 21.67 45.71
CA ILE A 249 4.16 21.31 44.29
C ILE A 249 5.53 21.75 43.80
N ASP A 250 6.34 20.82 43.32
CA ASP A 250 7.52 21.16 42.53
C ASP A 250 7.08 21.53 41.11
N SER A 251 7.07 22.82 40.80
CA SER A 251 6.71 23.32 39.47
C SER A 251 7.62 22.82 38.34
N ASN A 252 8.86 22.38 38.66
CA ASN A 252 9.79 21.89 37.64
C ASN A 252 9.49 20.45 37.20
N SER A 253 8.89 19.65 38.08
CA SER A 253 8.50 18.27 37.77
C SER A 253 7.18 18.18 37.00
N VAL A 254 6.38 19.26 36.96
CA VAL A 254 5.10 19.24 36.24
C VAL A 254 5.32 19.39 34.74
N ASN A 255 4.87 18.37 34.00
CA ASN A 255 4.95 18.29 32.55
C ASN A 255 3.62 18.77 31.94
N LEU A 256 3.62 20.00 31.38
CA LEU A 256 2.44 20.63 30.77
C LEU A 256 1.89 19.76 29.63
N GLU A 257 2.77 19.13 28.87
CA GLU A 257 2.41 18.34 27.71
C GLU A 257 1.50 17.16 28.06
N ASN A 258 1.60 16.63 29.28
CA ASN A 258 0.76 15.51 29.74
C ASN A 258 -0.70 15.88 30.01
N ILE A 259 -1.03 17.18 30.09
CA ILE A 259 -2.37 17.68 30.42
C ILE A 259 -3.02 18.49 29.29
N ILE A 260 -2.35 18.64 28.15
CA ILE A 260 -2.90 19.34 26.99
C ILE A 260 -3.92 18.42 26.29
N ASP A 261 -5.08 18.97 25.97
CA ASP A 261 -6.12 18.29 25.21
C ASP A 261 -6.80 19.23 24.21
N VAL A 262 -7.61 18.66 23.33
CA VAL A 262 -8.34 19.37 22.29
C VAL A 262 -9.83 19.36 22.63
N LEU A 263 -10.42 20.55 22.77
CA LEU A 263 -11.86 20.74 23.01
C LEU A 263 -12.60 21.06 21.71
N ASP A 264 -13.67 20.33 21.40
CA ASP A 264 -14.64 20.77 20.38
C ASP A 264 -15.54 21.86 20.99
N GLN A 265 -15.24 23.12 20.67
CA GLN A 265 -15.98 24.28 21.18
C GLN A 265 -17.48 24.25 20.86
N LYS A 266 -17.90 23.62 19.76
CA LYS A 266 -19.32 23.58 19.38
C LYS A 266 -20.11 22.60 20.23
N LYS A 267 -19.48 21.49 20.59
CA LYS A 267 -20.11 20.41 21.37
C LYS A 267 -19.81 20.51 22.87
N GLY A 268 -18.81 21.28 23.27
CA GLY A 268 -18.40 21.44 24.66
C GLY A 268 -17.75 20.21 25.27
N ILE A 269 -17.25 19.29 24.44
CA ILE A 269 -16.62 18.02 24.86
C ILE A 269 -15.23 17.88 24.25
N PHE A 270 -14.34 17.13 24.92
CA PHE A 270 -13.01 16.88 24.38
C PHE A 270 -13.12 15.96 23.16
N VAL A 271 -12.22 16.16 22.20
CA VAL A 271 -12.19 15.36 20.96
C VAL A 271 -12.00 13.88 21.27
N ARG A 272 -11.35 13.56 22.40
CA ARG A 272 -11.19 12.19 22.88
C ARG A 272 -12.46 11.47 23.34
N ASP A 273 -13.48 12.25 23.67
CA ASP A 273 -14.76 11.74 24.13
C ASP A 273 -15.76 11.64 22.96
N LEU A 274 -15.33 11.92 21.72
CA LEU A 274 -16.13 11.78 20.50
C LEU A 274 -16.08 10.34 19.98
N GLY A 275 -17.06 9.99 19.13
CA GLY A 275 -16.98 8.76 18.35
C GLY A 275 -15.76 8.78 17.43
N SER A 276 -15.08 7.63 17.29
CA SER A 276 -13.82 7.48 16.55
C SER A 276 -13.83 8.06 15.13
N GLY A 277 -14.98 8.04 14.45
CA GLY A 277 -15.10 8.62 13.14
C GLY A 277 -15.14 10.16 13.11
N GLU A 278 -15.82 10.81 14.06
CA GLU A 278 -15.80 12.27 14.16
C GLU A 278 -14.45 12.79 14.65
N GLU A 279 -13.85 12.03 15.56
CA GLU A 279 -12.51 12.27 16.07
C GLU A 279 -11.45 12.32 14.95
N ASN A 280 -11.41 11.32 14.07
CA ASN A 280 -10.47 11.24 12.96
C ASN A 280 -10.63 12.43 11.99
N LEU A 281 -11.87 12.84 11.69
CA LEU A 281 -12.17 14.03 10.89
C LEU A 281 -11.60 15.31 11.54
N ILE A 282 -11.74 15.46 12.85
CA ILE A 282 -11.23 16.63 13.57
C ILE A 282 -9.70 16.62 13.63
N LYS A 283 -9.08 15.47 13.93
CA LYS A 283 -7.61 15.31 13.92
C LYS A 283 -7.01 15.75 12.58
N THR A 284 -7.61 15.28 11.49
CA THR A 284 -7.19 15.63 10.12
C THR A 284 -7.35 17.12 9.87
N LYS A 285 -8.51 17.69 10.21
CA LYS A 285 -8.79 19.12 10.02
C LYS A 285 -7.81 20.01 10.77
N MET A 286 -7.46 19.66 12.00
CA MET A 286 -6.51 20.42 12.82
C MET A 286 -5.09 20.30 12.30
N SER A 287 -4.67 19.11 11.88
CA SER A 287 -3.34 18.86 11.30
C SER A 287 -3.14 19.69 10.03
N LEU A 288 -4.15 19.72 9.15
CA LEU A 288 -4.13 20.54 7.94
C LEU A 288 -4.05 22.06 8.23
N ARG A 289 -4.59 22.52 9.37
CA ARG A 289 -4.55 23.94 9.78
C ARG A 289 -3.34 24.32 10.63
N SER A 290 -2.58 23.35 11.11
CA SER A 290 -1.37 23.57 11.93
C SER A 290 -0.22 24.19 11.12
N ASN A 291 0.89 24.52 11.78
CA ASN A 291 2.14 24.94 11.12
C ASN A 291 2.98 23.75 10.62
N SER A 292 2.44 22.53 10.66
CA SER A 292 3.09 21.34 10.12
C SER A 292 3.25 21.42 8.60
N LYS A 293 4.41 21.02 8.10
CA LYS A 293 4.73 20.86 6.67
C LYS A 293 4.64 19.41 6.22
N LEU A 294 4.72 18.43 7.14
CA LEU A 294 4.57 16.99 6.89
C LEU A 294 3.43 16.40 7.71
N ILE A 295 2.44 15.83 7.03
CA ILE A 295 1.34 15.10 7.67
C ILE A 295 1.37 13.66 7.21
N LEU A 296 1.49 12.75 8.17
CA LEU A 296 1.42 11.30 7.98
C LEU A 296 0.02 10.85 8.41
N ILE A 297 -0.68 10.10 7.55
CA ILE A 297 -2.05 9.65 7.84
C ILE A 297 -2.16 8.14 7.61
N GLU A 298 -2.43 7.41 8.68
CA GLU A 298 -2.74 5.99 8.58
C GLU A 298 -4.23 5.78 8.30
N GLU A 299 -4.52 4.95 7.30
CA GLU A 299 -5.86 4.55 6.83
C GLU A 299 -6.98 5.56 7.18
N PRO A 300 -7.03 6.73 6.50
CA PRO A 300 -7.93 7.83 6.86
C PRO A 300 -9.43 7.44 6.86
N GLU A 301 -9.78 6.37 6.15
CA GLU A 301 -11.12 5.79 6.05
C GLU A 301 -11.52 4.91 7.26
N ASN A 302 -10.58 4.50 8.12
CA ASN A 302 -10.88 3.56 9.19
C ASN A 302 -11.89 4.15 10.18
N HIS A 303 -12.84 3.31 10.59
CA HIS A 303 -13.94 3.66 11.49
C HIS A 303 -14.89 4.78 10.99
N LEU A 304 -14.86 5.11 9.69
CA LEU A 304 -15.76 6.09 9.08
C LEU A 304 -16.96 5.45 8.36
N THR A 305 -18.10 6.14 8.42
CA THR A 305 -19.21 5.88 7.48
C THR A 305 -18.83 6.37 6.08
N ALA A 306 -19.48 5.84 5.03
CA ALA A 306 -19.20 6.27 3.65
C ALA A 306 -19.32 7.80 3.45
N GLU A 307 -20.26 8.45 4.12
CA GLU A 307 -20.39 9.92 4.09
C GLU A 307 -19.18 10.61 4.72
N ASN A 308 -18.71 10.13 5.87
CA ASN A 308 -17.56 10.70 6.56
C ASN A 308 -16.25 10.43 5.82
N SER A 309 -16.08 9.27 5.18
CA SER A 309 -14.94 9.00 4.31
C SER A 309 -14.85 10.00 3.16
N ARG A 310 -15.99 10.33 2.53
CA ARG A 310 -16.03 11.36 1.48
C ARG A 310 -15.67 12.75 2.02
N LYS A 311 -16.17 13.13 3.20
CA LYS A 311 -15.80 14.39 3.87
C LYS A 311 -14.29 14.43 4.18
N GLN A 312 -13.73 13.33 4.67
CA GLN A 312 -12.31 13.17 4.97
C GLN A 312 -11.47 13.36 3.71
N ILE A 313 -11.83 12.67 2.61
CA ILE A 313 -11.14 12.79 1.32
C ILE A 313 -11.20 14.23 0.81
N SER A 314 -12.39 14.86 0.79
CA SER A 314 -12.52 16.26 0.33
C SER A 314 -11.74 17.26 1.19
N LEU A 315 -11.62 16.99 2.49
CA LEU A 315 -10.80 17.78 3.39
C LEU A 315 -9.30 17.65 3.03
N ILE A 316 -8.82 16.41 2.80
CA ILE A 316 -7.45 16.13 2.36
C ILE A 316 -7.19 16.75 0.99
N GLU A 317 -8.10 16.59 0.02
CA GLU A 317 -8.04 17.18 -1.33
C GLU A 317 -7.87 18.70 -1.27
N SER A 318 -8.64 19.36 -0.42
CA SER A 318 -8.60 20.82 -0.28
C SER A 318 -7.21 21.35 0.10
N ASN A 319 -6.36 20.53 0.74
CA ASN A 319 -5.00 20.91 1.09
C ASN A 319 -4.10 21.11 -0.15
N PHE A 320 -4.45 20.50 -1.26
CA PHE A 320 -3.60 20.44 -2.44
C PHE A 320 -3.95 21.46 -3.53
N ASN A 321 -4.91 22.35 -3.27
CA ASN A 321 -5.21 23.45 -4.17
C ASN A 321 -4.09 24.50 -4.11
N GLU A 322 -3.58 24.91 -5.27
CA GLU A 322 -2.36 25.73 -5.44
C GLU A 322 -2.47 27.15 -4.86
N ASP A 323 -3.68 27.65 -4.62
CA ASP A 323 -3.94 29.00 -4.08
C ASP A 323 -3.62 29.17 -2.58
N LYS A 324 -3.08 28.14 -1.91
CA LYS A 324 -2.74 28.19 -0.48
C LYS A 324 -1.28 28.59 -0.28
N SER A 325 -1.05 29.57 0.60
CA SER A 325 0.27 30.06 1.00
C SER A 325 1.19 29.00 1.64
N HIS A 326 0.67 27.83 2.00
CA HIS A 326 1.40 26.76 2.69
C HIS A 326 1.00 25.37 2.16
N VAL A 327 1.60 24.96 1.04
CA VAL A 327 1.51 23.57 0.56
C VAL A 327 2.22 22.63 1.53
N LYS A 328 1.56 21.53 1.90
CA LYS A 328 2.08 20.51 2.83
C LYS A 328 2.34 19.20 2.09
N GLN A 329 3.36 18.46 2.51
CA GLN A 329 3.55 17.09 2.08
C GLN A 329 2.60 16.20 2.90
N ILE A 330 1.81 15.39 2.20
CA ILE A 330 0.94 14.39 2.82
C ILE A 330 1.40 13.02 2.34
N ILE A 331 1.74 12.16 3.28
CA ILE A 331 2.03 10.74 3.04
C ILE A 331 0.94 9.96 3.77
N LEU A 332 0.12 9.26 3.01
CA LEU A 332 -1.00 8.52 3.56
C LEU A 332 -0.99 7.07 3.08
N THR A 333 -1.41 6.17 3.95
CA THR A 333 -1.62 4.76 3.60
C THR A 333 -3.11 4.52 3.45
N THR A 334 -3.53 3.72 2.47
CA THR A 334 -4.94 3.37 2.31
C THR A 334 -5.08 2.01 1.64
N HIS A 335 -6.18 1.33 1.93
CA HIS A 335 -6.63 0.16 1.18
C HIS A 335 -7.99 0.41 0.50
N ASN A 336 -8.53 1.63 0.61
CA ASN A 336 -9.83 2.00 0.10
C ASN A 336 -9.73 2.53 -1.35
N PRO A 337 -10.38 1.85 -2.31
CA PRO A 337 -10.43 2.31 -3.69
C PRO A 337 -10.94 3.75 -3.88
N GLU A 338 -11.94 4.18 -3.10
CA GLU A 338 -12.54 5.52 -3.20
C GLU A 338 -11.54 6.63 -2.82
N VAL A 339 -10.60 6.33 -1.92
CA VAL A 339 -9.52 7.27 -1.54
C VAL A 339 -8.54 7.44 -2.69
N LEU A 340 -8.22 6.37 -3.40
CA LEU A 340 -7.15 6.37 -4.41
C LEU A 340 -7.45 7.17 -5.65
N THR A 341 -8.69 7.10 -6.11
CA THR A 341 -9.08 7.66 -7.41
C THR A 341 -9.44 9.13 -7.30
N ARG A 342 -10.02 9.51 -6.16
CA ARG A 342 -10.16 10.91 -5.78
C ARG A 342 -8.82 11.60 -5.58
N LEU A 343 -7.86 10.92 -4.95
CA LEU A 343 -6.51 11.46 -4.72
C LEU A 343 -5.54 11.25 -5.90
N ASP A 344 -6.02 10.69 -7.00
CA ASP A 344 -5.34 10.42 -8.27
C ASP A 344 -4.22 9.37 -8.19
N LEU A 345 -4.39 8.30 -8.97
CA LEU A 345 -3.48 7.15 -9.03
C LEU A 345 -2.03 7.52 -9.38
N GLN A 346 -1.77 8.65 -10.05
CA GLN A 346 -0.39 9.07 -10.34
C GLN A 346 0.44 9.33 -9.07
N ASN A 347 -0.22 9.61 -7.95
CA ASN A 347 0.41 9.87 -6.65
C ASN A 347 0.61 8.58 -5.82
N CYS A 348 0.27 7.42 -6.38
CA CYS A 348 0.35 6.15 -5.67
C CYS A 348 1.75 5.54 -5.70
N ILE A 349 2.10 4.90 -4.59
CA ILE A 349 3.31 4.10 -4.39
C ILE A 349 2.86 2.70 -3.99
N TRP A 350 3.10 1.74 -4.88
CA TRP A 350 2.79 0.33 -4.66
C TRP A 350 3.90 -0.37 -3.90
N LEU A 351 3.56 -0.86 -2.71
CA LEU A 351 4.40 -1.78 -1.95
C LEU A 351 4.12 -3.20 -2.43
N LYS A 352 5.18 -3.89 -2.85
CA LYS A 352 5.12 -5.32 -3.19
C LYS A 352 6.24 -6.08 -2.54
N ASN A 353 5.96 -7.34 -2.23
CA ASN A 353 6.96 -8.26 -1.72
C ASN A 353 7.43 -9.15 -2.89
N ASP A 354 8.69 -9.05 -3.26
CA ASP A 354 9.31 -9.82 -4.34
C ASP A 354 10.38 -10.73 -3.72
N LYS A 355 10.09 -12.04 -3.65
CA LYS A 355 10.97 -13.05 -3.02
C LYS A 355 11.41 -12.66 -1.60
N ASN A 356 10.46 -12.24 -0.75
CA ASN A 356 10.67 -11.75 0.62
C ASN A 356 11.45 -10.43 0.74
N ILE A 357 11.67 -9.72 -0.38
CA ILE A 357 12.23 -8.37 -0.39
C ILE A 357 11.10 -7.38 -0.66
N LEU A 358 10.86 -6.50 0.31
CA LEU A 358 9.91 -5.40 0.15
C LEU A 358 10.45 -4.40 -0.88
N LYS A 359 9.61 -3.97 -1.82
CA LYS A 359 9.93 -2.97 -2.84
C LYS A 359 8.80 -1.95 -2.96
N ALA A 360 9.18 -0.68 -3.17
CA ALA A 360 8.24 0.39 -3.47
C ALA A 360 8.31 0.78 -4.96
N ILE A 361 7.16 0.86 -5.62
CA ILE A 361 7.07 1.23 -7.05
C ILE A 361 6.07 2.38 -7.19
N LYS A 362 6.55 3.52 -7.69
CA LYS A 362 5.65 4.63 -8.07
C LYS A 362 4.79 4.24 -9.28
N ILE A 363 3.48 4.47 -9.16
CA ILE A 363 2.50 4.16 -10.21
C ILE A 363 2.65 5.09 -11.43
N ASN A 364 3.22 6.29 -11.25
CA ASN A 364 3.55 7.20 -12.36
C ASN A 364 4.58 6.66 -13.37
N LYS A 365 5.14 5.47 -13.15
CA LYS A 365 5.89 4.72 -14.16
C LYS A 365 5.00 4.14 -15.27
N LEU A 366 3.70 3.99 -15.01
CA LEU A 366 2.71 3.66 -16.03
C LEU A 366 2.48 4.87 -16.94
N ASP A 367 2.10 4.62 -18.19
CA ASP A 367 1.68 5.69 -19.10
C ASP A 367 0.40 6.36 -18.60
N LYS A 368 0.28 7.64 -18.96
CA LYS A 368 -0.85 8.48 -18.56
C LYS A 368 -2.20 7.92 -19.01
N ASP A 369 -2.28 7.31 -20.19
CA ASP A 369 -3.52 6.72 -20.70
C ASP A 369 -4.00 5.55 -19.82
N THR A 370 -3.08 4.73 -19.31
CA THR A 370 -3.36 3.64 -18.37
C THR A 370 -3.83 4.19 -17.03
N ILE A 371 -3.17 5.23 -16.50
CA ILE A 371 -3.58 5.88 -15.25
C ILE A 371 -4.98 6.50 -15.40
N ASP A 372 -5.22 7.27 -16.46
CA ASP A 372 -6.51 7.89 -16.76
C ASP A 372 -7.61 6.85 -16.98
N PHE A 373 -7.29 5.70 -17.58
CA PHE A 373 -8.23 4.59 -17.75
C PHE A 373 -8.72 4.05 -16.40
N PHE A 374 -7.83 3.88 -15.42
CA PHE A 374 -8.21 3.39 -14.09
C PHE A 374 -8.81 4.48 -13.19
N ASN A 375 -8.39 5.75 -13.32
CA ASN A 375 -8.98 6.89 -12.61
C ASN A 375 -10.45 7.15 -13.00
N ARG A 376 -10.90 6.74 -14.20
CA ARG A 376 -12.29 6.96 -14.69
C ARG A 376 -13.27 5.85 -14.32
N ARG A 377 -12.79 4.72 -13.81
CA ARG A 377 -13.64 3.61 -13.37
C ARG A 377 -14.12 3.86 -11.95
N ASP A 378 -15.13 3.13 -11.48
CA ASP A 378 -15.41 3.00 -10.04
C ASP A 378 -14.46 1.93 -9.45
N ASP A 379 -13.15 2.25 -9.47
CA ASP A 379 -12.04 1.97 -8.54
C ASP A 379 -11.79 0.59 -7.92
N LEU A 380 -12.80 -0.24 -7.68
CA LEU A 380 -12.64 -1.56 -7.08
C LEU A 380 -11.64 -2.42 -7.89
N ASP A 381 -11.63 -2.26 -9.21
CA ASP A 381 -10.84 -3.09 -10.10
C ASP A 381 -9.32 -2.85 -9.98
N PHE A 382 -8.83 -1.61 -9.80
CA PHE A 382 -7.39 -1.34 -9.84
C PHE A 382 -6.63 -2.04 -8.70
N LEU A 383 -7.03 -1.80 -7.44
CA LEU A 383 -6.42 -2.46 -6.29
C LEU A 383 -6.60 -3.98 -6.32
N ARG A 384 -7.77 -4.46 -6.75
CA ARG A 384 -8.04 -5.89 -6.90
C ARG A 384 -7.09 -6.53 -7.91
N ILE A 385 -6.85 -5.90 -9.07
CA ILE A 385 -5.86 -6.41 -10.04
C ILE A 385 -4.48 -6.40 -9.43
N LEU A 386 -4.08 -5.28 -8.82
CA LEU A 386 -2.73 -5.03 -8.36
C LEU A 386 -2.32 -6.00 -7.23
N THR A 387 -3.26 -6.34 -6.35
CA THR A 387 -3.05 -7.25 -5.21
C THR A 387 -3.22 -8.74 -5.55
N ALA A 388 -3.92 -9.07 -6.64
CA ALA A 388 -4.25 -10.45 -6.98
C ALA A 388 -3.14 -11.16 -7.77
N LYS A 389 -2.72 -12.33 -7.31
CA LYS A 389 -1.73 -13.17 -8.03
C LYS A 389 -2.21 -13.57 -9.43
N ARG A 390 -3.51 -13.81 -9.59
CA ARG A 390 -4.15 -14.29 -10.82
C ARG A 390 -5.41 -13.50 -11.10
N VAL A 391 -5.53 -13.02 -12.33
CA VAL A 391 -6.64 -12.18 -12.76
C VAL A 391 -7.19 -12.71 -14.06
N ILE A 392 -8.51 -12.86 -14.15
CA ILE A 392 -9.22 -13.09 -15.40
C ILE A 392 -10.00 -11.83 -15.73
N VAL A 393 -9.69 -11.26 -16.89
CA VAL A 393 -10.37 -10.09 -17.42
C VAL A 393 -11.19 -10.50 -18.62
N VAL A 394 -12.46 -10.09 -18.66
CA VAL A 394 -13.41 -10.44 -19.73
C VAL A 394 -14.08 -9.20 -20.30
N GLU A 395 -14.60 -9.28 -21.52
CA GLU A 395 -15.16 -8.10 -22.22
C GLU A 395 -16.43 -7.54 -21.56
N GLY A 396 -17.30 -8.40 -21.01
CA GLY A 396 -18.61 -8.01 -20.49
C GLY A 396 -19.05 -8.68 -19.18
N ALA A 397 -20.18 -8.20 -18.65
CA ALA A 397 -20.75 -8.68 -17.39
C ALA A 397 -21.27 -10.13 -17.46
N THR A 398 -21.69 -10.56 -18.65
CA THR A 398 -22.17 -11.93 -18.86
C THR A 398 -21.05 -12.93 -18.66
N GLU A 399 -19.92 -12.66 -19.31
CA GLU A 399 -18.71 -13.44 -19.21
C GLU A 399 -18.21 -13.46 -17.77
N PHE A 400 -18.25 -12.30 -17.09
CA PHE A 400 -17.78 -12.13 -15.72
C PHE A 400 -18.47 -13.11 -14.76
N ILE A 401 -19.79 -13.23 -14.87
CA ILE A 401 -20.58 -14.18 -14.08
C ILE A 401 -20.21 -15.63 -14.44
N LEU A 402 -20.11 -15.91 -15.75
CA LEU A 402 -19.92 -17.28 -16.24
C LEU A 402 -18.53 -17.87 -15.93
N MET A 403 -17.47 -17.05 -15.88
CA MET A 403 -16.08 -17.53 -15.78
C MET A 403 -15.82 -18.43 -14.57
N ARG A 404 -16.38 -18.11 -13.39
CA ARG A 404 -16.24 -18.95 -12.19
C ARG A 404 -16.86 -20.34 -12.41
N THR A 405 -18.03 -20.39 -13.04
CA THR A 405 -18.70 -21.64 -13.38
C THR A 405 -17.92 -22.44 -14.44
N LEU A 406 -17.29 -21.78 -15.41
CA LEU A 406 -16.45 -22.45 -16.41
C LEU A 406 -15.17 -23.03 -15.81
N LEU A 407 -14.53 -22.34 -14.86
CA LEU A 407 -13.38 -22.88 -14.14
C LEU A 407 -13.74 -24.17 -13.39
N ARG A 408 -14.84 -24.16 -12.61
CA ARG A 408 -15.34 -25.36 -11.92
C ARG A 408 -15.62 -26.50 -12.89
N SER A 409 -16.27 -26.19 -14.02
CA SER A 409 -16.58 -27.16 -15.08
C SER A 409 -15.33 -27.72 -15.79
N CYS A 410 -14.17 -27.10 -15.61
CA CYS A 410 -12.88 -27.60 -16.08
C CYS A 410 -12.14 -28.44 -15.02
N GLY A 411 -12.73 -28.64 -13.83
CA GLY A 411 -12.16 -29.44 -12.75
C GLY A 411 -11.29 -28.67 -11.75
N TYR A 412 -11.30 -27.34 -11.76
CA TYR A 412 -10.59 -26.55 -10.72
C TYR A 412 -11.39 -26.52 -9.41
N SER A 413 -10.70 -26.76 -8.28
CA SER A 413 -11.28 -26.69 -6.93
C SER A 413 -11.75 -25.29 -6.58
N ASP A 414 -12.68 -25.18 -5.60
CA ASP A 414 -13.15 -23.86 -5.14
C ASP A 414 -12.02 -22.97 -4.63
N ASP A 415 -11.00 -23.52 -3.97
CA ASP A 415 -9.81 -22.75 -3.55
C ASP A 415 -9.08 -22.13 -4.75
N LYS A 416 -8.88 -22.89 -5.84
CA LYS A 416 -8.26 -22.35 -7.06
C LYS A 416 -9.14 -21.31 -7.72
N VAL A 417 -10.45 -21.51 -7.75
CA VAL A 417 -11.41 -20.55 -8.31
C VAL A 417 -11.46 -19.26 -7.48
N ASN A 418 -11.43 -19.35 -6.16
CA ASN A 418 -11.45 -18.21 -5.25
C ASN A 418 -10.10 -17.46 -5.24
N SER A 419 -9.01 -18.13 -5.59
CA SER A 419 -7.69 -17.49 -5.78
C SER A 419 -7.58 -16.60 -7.02
N VAL A 420 -8.60 -16.60 -7.89
CA VAL A 420 -8.61 -15.82 -9.13
C VAL A 420 -9.55 -14.63 -9.00
N GLU A 421 -8.99 -13.45 -9.25
CA GLU A 421 -9.74 -12.22 -9.34
C GLU A 421 -10.42 -12.10 -10.70
N MET A 422 -11.70 -11.72 -10.72
CA MET A 422 -12.53 -11.64 -11.93
C MET A 422 -12.88 -10.18 -12.19
N ILE A 423 -12.69 -9.71 -13.42
CA ILE A 423 -12.88 -8.30 -13.79
C ILE A 423 -13.49 -8.17 -15.19
N SER A 424 -14.35 -7.17 -15.36
CA SER A 424 -14.93 -6.81 -16.66
C SER A 424 -14.23 -5.60 -17.27
N MET A 425 -13.90 -5.67 -18.56
CA MET A 425 -13.29 -4.57 -19.32
C MET A 425 -14.29 -3.49 -19.69
N VAL A 426 -15.61 -3.72 -19.62
CA VAL A 426 -16.63 -2.74 -20.04
C VAL A 426 -16.27 -2.08 -21.39
N GLY A 427 -15.79 -2.89 -22.35
CA GLY A 427 -15.19 -2.41 -23.60
C GLY A 427 -13.99 -3.23 -24.07
N ARG A 428 -13.28 -2.73 -25.10
CA ARG A 428 -12.24 -3.48 -25.85
C ARG A 428 -10.79 -3.03 -25.59
N THR A 429 -10.56 -2.27 -24.53
CA THR A 429 -9.25 -1.69 -24.26
C THR A 429 -8.47 -2.56 -23.29
N TYR A 430 -7.58 -3.41 -23.83
CA TYR A 430 -6.77 -4.33 -23.03
C TYR A 430 -5.37 -3.81 -22.68
N ASN A 431 -4.87 -2.73 -23.32
CA ASN A 431 -3.53 -2.19 -23.07
C ASN A 431 -3.27 -1.83 -21.59
N PRO A 432 -4.20 -1.16 -20.87
CA PRO A 432 -4.00 -0.82 -19.47
C PRO A 432 -3.70 -2.04 -18.58
N PHE A 433 -4.30 -3.20 -18.91
CA PHE A 433 -4.08 -4.45 -18.18
C PHE A 433 -2.72 -5.07 -18.46
N PHE A 434 -2.13 -4.89 -19.66
CA PHE A 434 -0.75 -5.31 -19.93
C PHE A 434 0.23 -4.54 -19.07
N ASN A 435 0.11 -3.21 -19.10
CA ASN A 435 1.02 -2.32 -18.38
C ASN A 435 0.95 -2.55 -16.86
N LEU A 436 -0.25 -2.82 -16.34
CA LEU A 436 -0.45 -3.16 -14.93
C LEU A 436 0.11 -4.55 -14.57
N GLY A 437 -0.06 -5.54 -15.45
CA GLY A 437 0.49 -6.88 -15.26
C GLY A 437 2.01 -6.84 -15.12
N ASP A 438 2.69 -6.10 -16.00
CA ASP A 438 4.15 -5.96 -15.99
C ASP A 438 4.65 -5.25 -14.71
N LEU A 439 3.90 -4.28 -14.19
CA LEU A 439 4.24 -3.59 -12.94
C LEU A 439 4.06 -4.47 -11.69
N SER A 440 2.98 -5.25 -11.66
CA SER A 440 2.56 -6.06 -10.50
C SER A 440 3.16 -7.46 -10.45
N ASP A 441 3.65 -7.97 -11.59
CA ASP A 441 4.04 -9.38 -11.80
C ASP A 441 2.86 -10.38 -11.64
N ASN A 442 1.64 -9.89 -11.84
CA ASN A 442 0.43 -10.71 -11.75
C ASN A 442 0.21 -11.48 -13.05
N LYS A 443 -0.35 -12.70 -12.94
CA LYS A 443 -0.80 -13.45 -14.12
C LYS A 443 -2.18 -12.98 -14.56
N ILE A 444 -2.23 -12.28 -15.70
CA ILE A 444 -3.48 -11.72 -16.23
C ILE A 444 -3.90 -12.47 -17.50
N LEU A 445 -5.04 -13.17 -17.41
CA LEU A 445 -5.69 -13.85 -18.53
C LEU A 445 -6.83 -12.99 -19.06
N ILE A 446 -6.75 -12.58 -20.32
CA ILE A 446 -7.75 -11.75 -20.97
C ILE A 446 -8.56 -12.60 -21.95
N PHE A 447 -9.88 -12.61 -21.81
CA PHE A 447 -10.78 -13.12 -22.83
C PHE A 447 -11.51 -11.98 -23.54
N THR A 448 -11.45 -11.99 -24.87
CA THR A 448 -12.16 -11.01 -25.72
C THR A 448 -12.81 -11.71 -26.91
N ASP A 449 -13.84 -11.07 -27.45
CA ASP A 449 -14.49 -11.50 -28.68
C ASP A 449 -13.54 -11.35 -29.89
N ASN A 450 -13.75 -12.18 -30.91
CA ASN A 450 -12.95 -12.12 -32.15
C ASN A 450 -13.59 -11.22 -33.22
N ASP A 451 -14.89 -10.89 -33.07
CA ASP A 451 -15.64 -9.87 -33.82
C ASP A 451 -15.53 -9.90 -35.34
N TYR A 452 -15.36 -11.08 -35.92
CA TYR A 452 -15.10 -11.30 -37.36
C TYR A 452 -15.80 -10.33 -38.33
N LEU A 453 -17.08 -10.05 -38.16
CA LEU A 453 -17.89 -9.28 -39.13
C LEU A 453 -18.08 -7.79 -38.80
N ALA A 454 -17.69 -7.32 -37.62
CA ALA A 454 -17.79 -5.89 -37.28
C ALA A 454 -16.66 -5.06 -37.93
N ASP A 455 -15.53 -5.71 -38.24
CA ASP A 455 -14.35 -5.07 -38.83
C ASP A 455 -14.38 -5.07 -40.38
N GLU A 456 -15.08 -6.02 -41.02
CA GLU A 456 -15.28 -6.05 -42.49
C GLU A 456 -16.10 -4.83 -43.00
N GLU A 457 -16.98 -4.24 -42.18
CA GLU A 457 -17.80 -3.08 -42.58
C GLU A 457 -17.02 -1.76 -42.70
N LYS A 458 -15.83 -1.66 -42.09
CA LYS A 458 -15.04 -0.41 -42.07
C LYS A 458 -14.08 -0.27 -43.25
N ASP A 459 -13.65 -1.37 -43.87
CA ASP A 459 -12.81 -1.36 -45.07
C ASP A 459 -12.89 -2.72 -45.82
N PRO A 460 -13.68 -2.80 -46.92
CA PRO A 460 -13.93 -4.05 -47.65
C PRO A 460 -12.73 -4.60 -48.45
N LYS A 461 -11.61 -3.85 -48.56
CA LYS A 461 -10.49 -4.20 -49.44
C LYS A 461 -9.29 -4.82 -48.73
N THR A 462 -9.36 -4.99 -47.41
CA THR A 462 -8.21 -5.40 -46.61
C THR A 462 -8.57 -6.63 -45.76
N ASP A 463 -7.74 -7.66 -45.78
CA ASP A 463 -7.85 -8.87 -44.95
C ASP A 463 -7.56 -8.52 -43.46
N ILE A 464 -8.49 -7.79 -42.83
CA ILE A 464 -8.34 -7.12 -41.52
C ILE A 464 -8.40 -8.12 -40.36
N PHE A 465 -8.99 -9.30 -40.54
CA PHE A 465 -9.09 -10.31 -39.49
C PHE A 465 -7.73 -10.92 -39.13
N ASN A 466 -6.87 -11.16 -40.14
CA ASN A 466 -5.48 -11.52 -39.90
C ASN A 466 -4.82 -10.46 -39.00
N LYS A 467 -5.07 -9.16 -39.22
CA LYS A 467 -4.50 -8.09 -38.39
C LYS A 467 -4.90 -8.13 -36.90
N ARG A 468 -6.12 -8.49 -36.51
CA ARG A 468 -6.51 -8.53 -35.06
C ARG A 468 -5.93 -9.75 -34.36
N ILE A 469 -6.06 -10.92 -34.96
CA ILE A 469 -5.49 -12.16 -34.41
C ILE A 469 -3.96 -12.08 -34.39
N ASP A 470 -3.35 -11.51 -35.43
CA ASP A 470 -1.91 -11.27 -35.50
C ASP A 470 -1.47 -10.27 -34.42
N LYS A 471 -2.21 -9.16 -34.21
CA LYS A 471 -1.95 -8.23 -33.10
C LYS A 471 -2.03 -8.90 -31.72
N ILE A 472 -3.02 -9.77 -31.51
CA ILE A 472 -3.14 -10.55 -30.27
C ILE A 472 -1.94 -11.49 -30.11
N ASN A 473 -1.57 -12.21 -31.17
CA ASN A 473 -0.46 -13.14 -31.16
C ASN A 473 0.88 -12.42 -30.94
N GLU A 474 1.09 -11.26 -31.56
CA GLU A 474 2.26 -10.40 -31.34
C GLU A 474 2.33 -9.90 -29.90
N LYS A 475 1.23 -9.43 -29.32
CA LYS A 475 1.19 -9.01 -27.91
C LYS A 475 1.43 -10.17 -26.96
N ASN A 476 0.87 -11.33 -27.25
CA ASN A 476 1.14 -12.55 -26.50
C ASN A 476 2.61 -12.98 -26.59
N LYS A 477 3.40 -12.53 -27.58
CA LYS A 477 4.85 -12.77 -27.59
C LYS A 477 5.62 -11.79 -26.71
N LYS A 478 5.08 -10.59 -26.46
CA LYS A 478 5.78 -9.51 -25.73
C LYS A 478 5.72 -9.65 -24.21
N SER A 479 4.66 -10.24 -23.66
CA SER A 479 4.50 -10.42 -22.20
C SER A 479 4.38 -11.90 -21.83
N SER A 480 5.06 -12.33 -20.76
CA SER A 480 5.02 -13.70 -20.24
C SER A 480 3.90 -13.91 -19.22
N ASN A 481 3.55 -12.87 -18.50
CA ASN A 481 2.59 -12.82 -17.38
C ASN A 481 1.20 -12.33 -17.82
N VAL A 482 1.05 -11.72 -19.01
CA VAL A 482 -0.26 -11.34 -19.57
C VAL A 482 -0.50 -12.06 -20.90
N LYS A 483 -1.66 -12.71 -21.06
CA LYS A 483 -2.07 -13.34 -22.33
C LYS A 483 -3.53 -13.05 -22.66
N ILE A 484 -3.78 -12.83 -23.95
CA ILE A 484 -5.11 -12.69 -24.53
C ILE A 484 -5.51 -13.98 -25.25
N PHE A 485 -6.72 -14.45 -24.99
CA PHE A 485 -7.33 -15.59 -25.64
C PHE A 485 -8.67 -15.20 -26.28
N CYS A 486 -8.84 -15.57 -27.53
CA CYS A 486 -10.10 -15.52 -28.27
C CYS A 486 -10.22 -16.79 -29.13
N SER A 487 -11.38 -17.04 -29.76
CA SER A 487 -11.48 -18.18 -30.67
C SER A 487 -10.61 -17.98 -31.91
N GLN A 488 -9.64 -18.89 -32.09
CA GLN A 488 -8.73 -19.01 -33.23
C GLN A 488 -8.91 -20.36 -33.95
N ALA A 489 -10.14 -20.89 -33.99
CA ALA A 489 -10.39 -22.20 -34.59
C ALA A 489 -9.94 -22.27 -36.07
N LYS A 490 -9.54 -23.45 -36.57
CA LYS A 490 -9.09 -23.64 -37.97
C LYS A 490 -10.24 -23.37 -38.97
N LYS A 491 -9.90 -23.02 -40.24
CA LYS A 491 -10.78 -22.86 -41.43
C LYS A 491 -12.29 -22.73 -41.15
N ASP A 492 -12.85 -21.53 -41.33
CA ASP A 492 -14.29 -21.18 -41.27
C ASP A 492 -15.02 -21.44 -39.93
N GLN A 493 -14.38 -22.06 -38.94
CA GLN A 493 -14.96 -22.25 -37.61
C GLN A 493 -14.87 -20.98 -36.75
N TRP A 494 -13.78 -20.22 -36.86
CA TRP A 494 -13.62 -18.95 -36.17
C TRP A 494 -14.67 -17.90 -36.59
N LYS A 495 -15.14 -17.96 -37.85
CA LYS A 495 -16.24 -17.15 -38.41
C LYS A 495 -17.58 -17.39 -37.71
N ARG A 496 -17.69 -18.51 -36.99
CA ARG A 496 -18.88 -18.97 -36.25
C ARG A 496 -18.77 -18.74 -34.74
N GLU A 497 -17.58 -18.48 -34.23
CA GLU A 497 -17.29 -18.35 -32.79
C GLU A 497 -16.90 -16.91 -32.44
N TRP A 498 -17.64 -15.93 -32.95
CA TRP A 498 -17.25 -14.52 -32.84
C TRP A 498 -17.45 -13.89 -31.47
N THR A 499 -18.38 -14.44 -30.69
CA THR A 499 -18.53 -14.16 -29.26
C THR A 499 -18.37 -15.42 -28.42
N ILE A 500 -18.17 -15.25 -27.11
CA ILE A 500 -18.17 -16.36 -26.15
C ILE A 500 -19.48 -17.18 -26.23
N GLU A 501 -20.64 -16.54 -26.38
CA GLU A 501 -21.92 -17.28 -26.49
C GLU A 501 -21.97 -18.13 -27.76
N ALA A 502 -21.47 -17.61 -28.88
CA ALA A 502 -21.38 -18.35 -30.13
C ALA A 502 -20.41 -19.54 -29.99
N ALA A 503 -19.26 -19.34 -29.35
CA ALA A 503 -18.32 -20.42 -29.05
C ALA A 503 -18.93 -21.52 -28.17
N ILE A 504 -19.67 -21.14 -27.13
CA ILE A 504 -20.41 -22.10 -26.27
C ILE A 504 -21.46 -22.85 -27.08
N TYR A 505 -22.23 -22.14 -27.92
CA TYR A 505 -23.26 -22.76 -28.75
C TYR A 505 -22.66 -23.81 -29.69
N TYR A 506 -21.62 -23.47 -30.44
CA TYR A 506 -21.04 -24.40 -31.41
C TYR A 506 -20.33 -25.57 -30.76
N LYS A 507 -19.68 -25.36 -29.61
CA LYS A 507 -19.07 -26.44 -28.84
C LYS A 507 -20.09 -27.47 -28.34
N ASN A 508 -21.33 -27.02 -28.11
CA ASN A 508 -22.43 -27.81 -27.53
C ASN A 508 -23.66 -27.87 -28.45
N LYS A 509 -23.44 -27.80 -29.77
CA LYS A 509 -24.53 -27.60 -30.72
C LYS A 509 -25.57 -28.72 -30.64
N LYS A 510 -25.11 -29.97 -30.50
CA LYS A 510 -26.00 -31.14 -30.43
C LYS A 510 -26.91 -31.05 -29.21
N GLU A 511 -26.31 -30.81 -28.04
CA GLU A 511 -26.96 -30.75 -26.75
C GLU A 511 -27.93 -29.56 -26.66
N ILE A 512 -27.53 -28.40 -27.18
CA ILE A 512 -28.36 -27.18 -27.16
C ILE A 512 -29.52 -27.31 -28.14
N GLU A 513 -29.31 -27.85 -29.35
CA GLU A 513 -30.38 -28.02 -30.33
C GLU A 513 -31.39 -29.11 -29.91
N SER A 514 -30.94 -30.18 -29.27
CA SER A 514 -31.84 -31.23 -28.76
C SER A 514 -32.59 -30.86 -27.49
N ASN A 515 -32.07 -29.92 -26.69
CA ASN A 515 -32.68 -29.58 -25.40
C ASN A 515 -33.88 -28.60 -25.56
N PRO A 516 -35.11 -28.97 -25.14
CA PRO A 516 -36.29 -28.12 -25.26
C PRO A 516 -36.25 -26.87 -24.37
N ASP A 517 -35.46 -26.88 -23.29
CA ASP A 517 -35.33 -25.74 -22.36
C ASP A 517 -34.65 -24.52 -23.01
N PHE A 518 -33.85 -24.75 -24.06
CA PHE A 518 -33.25 -23.67 -24.84
C PHE A 518 -34.28 -23.05 -25.79
N LYS A 519 -34.69 -21.81 -25.48
CA LYS A 519 -35.68 -21.05 -26.25
C LYS A 519 -35.15 -20.65 -27.63
N LYS A 520 -36.07 -20.53 -28.59
CA LYS A 520 -35.81 -19.98 -29.94
C LYS A 520 -36.12 -18.48 -29.93
N GLY A 521 -35.24 -17.69 -30.53
CA GLY A 521 -35.33 -16.23 -30.62
C GLY A 521 -35.42 -15.75 -32.06
N LYS A 522 -35.89 -14.51 -32.23
CA LYS A 522 -35.81 -13.79 -33.50
C LYS A 522 -34.37 -13.31 -33.75
N ILE A 523 -33.97 -13.17 -35.00
CA ILE A 523 -32.67 -12.60 -35.35
C ILE A 523 -32.74 -11.09 -35.05
N GLY A 524 -31.96 -10.63 -34.07
CA GLY A 524 -31.85 -9.20 -33.74
C GLY A 524 -31.04 -8.43 -34.80
N THR A 525 -31.11 -7.10 -34.77
CA THR A 525 -30.40 -6.25 -35.72
C THR A 525 -28.88 -6.26 -35.53
N HIS A 526 -28.41 -6.35 -34.28
CA HIS A 526 -26.98 -6.20 -33.92
C HIS A 526 -26.06 -7.29 -34.51
N TYR A 527 -26.57 -8.49 -34.79
CA TYR A 527 -25.79 -9.62 -35.37
C TYR A 527 -26.49 -10.26 -36.58
N LYS A 528 -27.32 -9.49 -37.30
CA LYS A 528 -28.18 -10.03 -38.35
C LYS A 528 -27.38 -10.72 -39.46
N LYS A 529 -26.38 -10.03 -40.03
CA LYS A 529 -25.52 -10.54 -41.10
C LYS A 529 -24.72 -11.77 -40.64
N GLN A 530 -24.19 -11.73 -39.42
CA GLN A 530 -23.46 -12.82 -38.78
C GLN A 530 -24.32 -14.08 -38.71
N LEU A 531 -25.55 -13.95 -38.21
CA LEU A 531 -26.49 -15.05 -38.04
C LEU A 531 -27.01 -15.59 -39.37
N GLU A 532 -27.27 -14.72 -40.36
CA GLU A 532 -27.70 -15.10 -41.71
C GLU A 532 -26.63 -15.94 -42.42
N ASN A 533 -25.35 -15.55 -42.33
CA ASN A 533 -24.22 -16.25 -42.96
C ASN A 533 -24.00 -17.67 -42.44
N ILE A 534 -24.55 -18.02 -41.28
CA ILE A 534 -24.33 -19.33 -40.62
C ILE A 534 -25.60 -20.18 -40.56
N GLY A 535 -26.64 -19.81 -41.33
CA GLY A 535 -27.89 -20.56 -41.44
C GLY A 535 -28.93 -20.22 -40.37
N SER A 536 -28.86 -19.02 -39.78
CA SER A 536 -29.92 -18.46 -38.91
C SER A 536 -30.32 -19.34 -37.71
N PRO A 537 -29.37 -19.82 -36.87
CA PRO A 537 -29.68 -20.65 -35.71
C PRO A 537 -30.52 -19.88 -34.67
N LYS A 538 -31.81 -20.22 -34.57
CA LYS A 538 -32.77 -19.51 -33.71
C LYS A 538 -32.43 -19.59 -32.21
N LYS A 539 -31.81 -20.68 -31.74
CA LYS A 539 -31.39 -20.82 -30.34
C LYS A 539 -30.17 -19.95 -30.00
N LEU A 540 -29.19 -19.89 -30.90
CA LEU A 540 -28.07 -18.94 -30.79
C LEU A 540 -28.56 -17.49 -30.84
N ALA A 541 -29.50 -17.17 -31.72
CA ALA A 541 -30.12 -15.84 -31.77
C ALA A 541 -30.79 -15.47 -30.44
N TYR A 542 -31.46 -16.42 -29.77
CA TYR A 542 -32.00 -16.20 -28.43
C TYR A 542 -30.90 -15.90 -27.40
N MET A 543 -29.81 -16.68 -27.39
CA MET A 543 -28.68 -16.49 -26.48
C MET A 543 -28.05 -15.10 -26.66
N LEU A 544 -27.79 -14.68 -27.89
CA LEU A 544 -27.20 -13.37 -28.20
C LEU A 544 -28.13 -12.20 -27.85
N ASN A 545 -29.44 -12.34 -28.03
CA ASN A 545 -30.40 -11.29 -27.65
C ASN A 545 -30.65 -11.23 -26.14
N ASN A 546 -30.36 -12.30 -25.40
CA ASN A 546 -30.63 -12.42 -23.98
C ASN A 546 -29.35 -12.67 -23.19
N LYS A 547 -28.27 -11.95 -23.50
CA LYS A 547 -26.98 -12.06 -22.78
C LYS A 547 -27.14 -11.99 -21.26
N LYS A 548 -28.13 -11.24 -20.75
CA LYS A 548 -28.43 -11.12 -19.31
C LYS A 548 -28.98 -12.41 -18.64
N LYS A 549 -29.38 -13.44 -19.40
CA LYS A 549 -29.93 -14.71 -18.86
C LYS A 549 -28.84 -15.76 -18.62
N VAL A 550 -27.73 -15.35 -18.04
CA VAL A 550 -26.53 -16.19 -17.79
C VAL A 550 -26.81 -17.35 -16.85
N VAL A 551 -27.70 -17.16 -15.88
CA VAL A 551 -28.06 -18.16 -14.84
C VAL A 551 -28.45 -19.51 -15.45
N PHE A 552 -29.19 -19.49 -16.57
CA PHE A 552 -29.59 -20.73 -17.24
C PHE A 552 -28.38 -21.48 -17.80
N LEU A 553 -27.42 -20.77 -18.42
CA LEU A 553 -26.19 -21.38 -18.91
C LEU A 553 -25.35 -21.94 -17.76
N GLU A 554 -25.21 -21.19 -16.66
CA GLU A 554 -24.50 -21.66 -15.47
C GLU A 554 -25.07 -22.97 -14.94
N GLU A 555 -26.39 -23.09 -14.87
CA GLU A 555 -27.06 -24.30 -14.39
C GLU A 555 -26.75 -25.51 -15.28
N GLN A 556 -26.76 -25.33 -16.61
CA GLN A 556 -26.43 -26.42 -17.54
C GLN A 556 -24.95 -26.84 -17.44
N PHE A 557 -24.04 -25.90 -17.20
CA PHE A 557 -22.63 -26.21 -16.92
C PHE A 557 -22.46 -26.95 -15.59
N ARG A 558 -23.11 -26.50 -14.51
CA ARG A 558 -23.07 -27.18 -13.19
C ARG A 558 -23.62 -28.61 -13.24
N LYS A 559 -24.62 -28.86 -14.08
CA LYS A 559 -25.18 -30.19 -14.34
C LYS A 559 -24.29 -31.07 -15.24
N GLY A 560 -23.15 -30.58 -15.71
CA GLY A 560 -22.26 -31.30 -16.62
C GLY A 560 -22.84 -31.51 -18.03
N LYS A 561 -23.90 -30.80 -18.39
CA LYS A 561 -24.59 -30.94 -19.68
C LYS A 561 -23.91 -30.19 -20.82
N LEU A 562 -23.06 -29.21 -20.49
CA LEU A 562 -22.31 -28.41 -21.45
C LEU A 562 -20.80 -28.53 -21.22
N GLN A 563 -20.06 -28.50 -22.33
CA GLN A 563 -18.61 -28.49 -22.37
C GLN A 563 -18.08 -27.08 -22.60
N VAL A 564 -17.00 -26.75 -21.89
CA VAL A 564 -16.31 -25.46 -22.03
C VAL A 564 -15.56 -25.39 -23.37
N PRO A 565 -15.64 -24.27 -24.12
CA PRO A 565 -14.88 -24.06 -25.35
C PRO A 565 -13.37 -24.28 -25.20
N GLY A 566 -12.73 -24.77 -26.26
CA GLY A 566 -11.34 -25.22 -26.23
C GLY A 566 -10.32 -24.11 -25.92
N TYR A 567 -10.50 -22.90 -26.47
CA TYR A 567 -9.60 -21.78 -26.21
C TYR A 567 -9.71 -21.27 -24.76
N ILE A 568 -10.91 -21.31 -24.16
CA ILE A 568 -11.12 -20.97 -22.75
C ILE A 568 -10.38 -21.96 -21.85
N ARG A 569 -10.52 -23.27 -22.13
CA ARG A 569 -9.75 -24.32 -21.43
C ARG A 569 -8.23 -24.10 -21.52
N LYS A 570 -7.73 -23.72 -22.70
CA LYS A 570 -6.31 -23.40 -22.90
C LYS A 570 -5.88 -22.17 -22.07
N GLY A 571 -6.69 -21.12 -22.05
CA GLY A 571 -6.45 -19.92 -21.23
C GLY A 571 -6.35 -20.28 -19.75
N PHE A 572 -7.31 -21.04 -19.22
CA PHE A 572 -7.27 -21.48 -17.82
C PHE A 572 -6.03 -22.31 -17.52
N LYS A 573 -5.67 -23.28 -18.37
CA LYS A 573 -4.44 -24.06 -18.19
C LYS A 573 -3.21 -23.15 -18.08
N TRP A 574 -3.09 -22.15 -18.97
CA TRP A 574 -1.99 -21.18 -18.93
C TRP A 574 -1.95 -20.37 -17.62
N LEU A 575 -3.11 -19.91 -17.14
CA LEU A 575 -3.22 -19.13 -15.91
C LEU A 575 -2.68 -19.90 -14.68
N PHE A 576 -2.89 -21.21 -14.65
CA PHE A 576 -2.41 -22.10 -13.58
C PHE A 576 -1.09 -22.83 -13.89
N THR A 577 -0.42 -22.54 -15.02
CA THR A 577 0.91 -23.09 -15.29
C THR A 577 1.95 -22.43 -14.38
N ASN A 578 2.99 -23.13 -13.90
CA ASN A 578 4.04 -22.64 -12.97
C ASN A 578 3.70 -22.58 -11.48
N GLU A 579 2.87 -23.49 -10.96
CA GLU A 579 2.99 -23.86 -9.54
C GLU A 579 4.31 -24.64 -9.37
N LYS A 580 5.43 -23.94 -9.15
CA LYS A 580 6.46 -24.52 -8.29
C LYS A 580 5.80 -24.57 -6.91
N SER A 581 5.45 -25.80 -6.51
CA SER A 581 5.03 -26.20 -5.17
C SER A 581 5.94 -25.61 -4.11
#